data_AF-G7ELV9-F1
#
_entry.id   AF-G7ELV9-F1
#
_cell.length_a   1.000
_cell.length_b   1.000
_cell.length_c   1.000
_cell.angle_alpha   90.00
_cell.angle_beta   90.00
_cell.angle_gamma   90.00
#
_symmetry.space_group_name_H-M   'P 1'
#
loop_
_entity.id
_entity.type
_entity.pdbx_description
1 polymer ?
#
loop_
_entity_poly.entity_id
_entity_poly.type
_entity_poly.pdbx_seq_one_letter_code
_entity_poly.pdbx_strand_id
1 'polypeptide(L)'
;MATIIEKFFDDKNALTAELSATLEQSLRDGIKNDGRAVLMVSGGSSPAPAYKHLSTLDLDWQHVDVAMVDERWVEPNHEKSNEAFIKSTLLQNHGAAANFITMKNDADTALQGASDCENAFGELKRPFDVTILGMGPDGHTASLFPNAEGLDNGLTSDNLVCAINAIQSDVTGSITERMSLTLNAIAQSKVVKLLISGDEKLAVYKQAKAGGDVNDMPLRAVLNHPSINIEVYWAP
;
A
#
# COMPACT_ATOMS: atom_id res chain seq x y z
N MET A 1 2.67 20.00 2.03
CA MET A 1 1.37 19.40 1.67
C MET A 1 1.55 18.64 0.40
N ALA A 2 0.98 17.44 0.32
CA ALA A 2 0.93 16.64 -0.90
C ALA A 2 0.13 17.36 -2.00
N THR A 3 0.40 17.02 -3.25
CA THR A 3 -0.51 17.33 -4.37
C THR A 3 -1.66 16.33 -4.32
N ILE A 4 -2.88 16.79 -4.00
CA ILE A 4 -4.06 15.93 -3.80
C ILE A 4 -5.03 16.09 -4.96
N ILE A 5 -5.41 14.98 -5.59
CA ILE A 5 -6.49 14.89 -6.57
C ILE A 5 -7.58 13.99 -6.00
N GLU A 6 -8.79 14.50 -5.83
CA GLU A 6 -9.94 13.72 -5.35
C GLU A 6 -10.77 13.24 -6.55
N LYS A 7 -10.95 11.92 -6.67
CA LYS A 7 -11.76 11.25 -7.69
C LYS A 7 -12.92 10.52 -7.00
N PHE A 8 -14.10 11.13 -7.04
CA PHE A 8 -15.31 10.58 -6.43
C PHE A 8 -16.23 10.00 -7.51
N PHE A 9 -16.73 8.80 -7.27
CA PHE A 9 -17.51 8.01 -8.22
C PHE A 9 -18.90 7.71 -7.66
N ASP A 10 -19.87 7.54 -8.56
CA ASP A 10 -21.25 7.23 -8.18
C ASP A 10 -21.40 5.83 -7.57
N ASP A 11 -20.54 4.89 -7.98
CA ASP A 11 -20.53 3.52 -7.48
C ASP A 11 -19.14 2.86 -7.52
N LYS A 12 -19.04 1.69 -6.89
CA LYS A 12 -17.80 0.90 -6.81
C LYS A 12 -17.34 0.34 -8.15
N ASN A 13 -18.24 0.15 -9.12
CA ASN A 13 -17.88 -0.36 -10.44
C ASN A 13 -17.15 0.73 -11.24
N ALA A 14 -17.66 1.96 -11.23
CA ALA A 14 -17.02 3.12 -11.84
C ALA A 14 -15.65 3.39 -11.22
N LEU A 15 -15.54 3.34 -9.88
CA LEU A 15 -14.25 3.44 -9.18
C LEU A 15 -13.28 2.34 -9.64
N THR A 16 -13.75 1.08 -9.67
CA THR A 16 -12.93 -0.08 -10.05
C THR A 16 -12.45 0.04 -11.49
N ALA A 17 -13.30 0.51 -12.40
CA ALA A 17 -12.94 0.69 -13.82
C ALA A 17 -11.83 1.74 -13.99
N GLU A 18 -11.98 2.91 -13.38
CA GLU A 18 -10.95 3.96 -13.43
C GLU A 18 -9.65 3.52 -12.74
N LEU A 19 -9.75 2.87 -11.57
CA LEU A 19 -8.59 2.35 -10.87
C LEU A 19 -7.85 1.34 -11.75
N SER A 20 -8.56 0.40 -12.36
CA SER A 20 -7.98 -0.62 -13.23
C SER A 20 -7.27 -0.01 -14.44
N ALA A 21 -7.94 0.89 -15.16
CA ALA A 21 -7.39 1.55 -16.34
C ALA A 21 -6.13 2.36 -16.00
N THR A 22 -6.16 3.09 -14.89
CA THR A 22 -5.00 3.90 -14.49
C THR A 22 -3.85 3.08 -13.94
N LEU A 23 -4.10 1.93 -13.28
CA LEU A 23 -3.05 0.99 -12.90
C LEU A 23 -2.39 0.35 -14.12
N GLU A 24 -3.19 -0.11 -15.10
CA GLU A 24 -2.68 -0.63 -16.36
C GLU A 24 -1.78 0.39 -17.04
N GLN A 25 -2.24 1.65 -17.14
CA GLN A 25 -1.47 2.72 -17.77
C GLN A 25 -0.15 2.97 -17.03
N SER A 26 -0.15 3.05 -15.69
CA SER A 26 1.08 3.20 -14.90
C SER A 26 2.07 2.07 -15.14
N LEU A 27 1.60 0.83 -15.24
CA LEU A 27 2.46 -0.32 -15.53
C LEU A 27 3.03 -0.26 -16.96
N ARG A 28 2.19 0.03 -17.96
CA ARG A 28 2.63 0.17 -19.35
C ARG A 28 3.68 1.28 -19.51
N ASP A 29 3.45 2.42 -18.86
CA ASP A 29 4.39 3.54 -18.89
C ASP A 29 5.70 3.23 -18.16
N GLY A 30 5.64 2.55 -17.01
CA GLY A 30 6.83 2.10 -16.30
C GLY A 30 7.70 1.19 -17.16
N ILE A 31 7.09 0.15 -17.76
CA ILE A 31 7.79 -0.78 -18.66
C ILE A 31 8.37 -0.02 -19.87
N LYS A 32 7.58 0.84 -20.51
CA LYS A 32 8.00 1.58 -21.70
C LYS A 32 9.16 2.54 -21.44
N ASN A 33 9.12 3.27 -20.32
CA ASN A 33 10.07 4.35 -20.04
C ASN A 33 11.33 3.85 -19.32
N ASP A 34 11.18 2.87 -18.43
CA ASP A 34 12.23 2.45 -17.49
C ASP A 34 12.65 0.98 -17.71
N GLY A 35 11.99 0.24 -18.61
CA GLY A 35 12.22 -1.19 -18.86
C GLY A 35 11.57 -2.12 -17.84
N ARG A 36 11.11 -1.61 -16.69
CA ARG A 36 10.35 -2.32 -15.67
C ARG A 36 9.33 -1.41 -15.00
N ALA A 37 8.27 -1.97 -14.44
CA ALA A 37 7.32 -1.24 -13.61
C ALA A 37 7.28 -1.80 -12.17
N VAL A 38 7.08 -0.93 -11.17
CA VAL A 38 6.90 -1.30 -9.77
C VAL A 38 5.51 -0.88 -9.29
N LEU A 39 4.73 -1.86 -8.82
CA LEU A 39 3.40 -1.70 -8.24
C LEU A 39 3.43 -2.10 -6.76
N MET A 40 3.28 -1.11 -5.87
CA MET A 40 3.15 -1.37 -4.43
C MET A 40 1.69 -1.64 -4.07
N VAL A 41 1.41 -2.79 -3.48
CA VAL A 41 0.04 -3.28 -3.23
C VAL A 41 -0.30 -3.38 -1.75
N SER A 42 -1.51 -2.93 -1.40
CA SER A 42 -2.12 -3.17 -0.09
C SER A 42 -3.04 -4.39 -0.14
N GLY A 43 -3.27 -5.01 1.01
CA GLY A 43 -4.34 -6.00 1.16
C GLY A 43 -5.74 -5.39 1.20
N GLY A 44 -6.74 -6.24 1.47
CA GLY A 44 -8.12 -5.83 1.78
C GLY A 44 -9.09 -5.95 0.60
N SER A 45 -10.39 -5.89 0.90
CA SER A 45 -11.44 -6.15 -0.10
C SER A 45 -11.57 -5.06 -1.17
N SER A 46 -11.21 -3.81 -0.87
CA SER A 46 -11.38 -2.68 -1.77
C SER A 46 -10.56 -2.76 -3.08
N PRO A 47 -9.26 -3.09 -3.06
CA PRO A 47 -8.49 -3.26 -4.30
C PRO A 47 -8.76 -4.58 -5.04
N ALA A 48 -9.41 -5.57 -4.40
CA ALA A 48 -9.53 -6.93 -4.95
C ALA A 48 -10.15 -7.00 -6.36
N PRO A 49 -11.22 -6.26 -6.70
CA PRO A 49 -11.79 -6.26 -8.04
C PRO A 49 -10.81 -5.76 -9.11
N ALA A 50 -10.06 -4.68 -8.81
CA ALA A 50 -9.07 -4.14 -9.72
C ALA A 50 -7.87 -5.08 -9.90
N TYR A 51 -7.42 -5.73 -8.81
CA TYR A 51 -6.36 -6.75 -8.89
C TYR A 51 -6.75 -7.94 -9.75
N LYS A 52 -7.97 -8.46 -9.58
CA LYS A 52 -8.48 -9.56 -10.39
C LYS A 52 -8.57 -9.18 -11.86
N HIS A 53 -9.08 -7.98 -12.17
CA HIS A 53 -9.12 -7.49 -13.54
C HIS A 53 -7.71 -7.35 -14.13
N LEU A 54 -6.81 -6.65 -13.43
CA LEU A 54 -5.45 -6.41 -13.85
C LEU A 54 -4.74 -7.73 -14.17
N SER A 55 -4.90 -8.76 -13.32
CA SER A 55 -4.30 -10.09 -13.51
C SER A 55 -4.60 -10.73 -14.87
N THR A 56 -5.74 -10.39 -15.49
CA THR A 56 -6.20 -10.94 -16.78
C THR A 56 -5.65 -10.18 -17.98
N LEU A 57 -4.99 -9.05 -17.78
CA LEU A 57 -4.49 -8.23 -18.88
C LEU A 57 -3.21 -8.81 -19.48
N ASP A 58 -3.12 -8.72 -20.81
CA ASP A 58 -1.92 -9.03 -21.57
C ASP A 58 -0.91 -7.87 -21.42
N LEU A 59 -0.12 -7.95 -20.36
CA LEU A 59 1.00 -7.08 -20.04
C LEU A 59 2.29 -7.91 -20.02
N ASP A 60 3.43 -7.24 -20.20
CA ASP A 60 4.74 -7.86 -20.04
C ASP A 60 5.07 -8.04 -18.55
N TRP A 61 4.37 -8.98 -17.92
CA TRP A 61 4.40 -9.22 -16.47
C TRP A 61 5.78 -9.59 -15.94
N GLN A 62 6.67 -10.17 -16.75
CA GLN A 62 8.05 -10.47 -16.33
C GLN A 62 8.87 -9.20 -16.04
N HIS A 63 8.41 -8.05 -16.54
CA HIS A 63 8.96 -6.72 -16.30
C HIS A 63 8.14 -5.93 -15.27
N VAL A 64 7.24 -6.58 -14.54
CA VAL A 64 6.49 -5.98 -13.42
C VAL A 64 6.97 -6.57 -12.10
N ASP A 65 7.46 -5.70 -11.24
CA ASP A 65 7.70 -5.98 -9.83
C ASP A 65 6.46 -5.60 -9.03
N VAL A 66 5.86 -6.57 -8.35
CA VAL A 66 4.79 -6.35 -7.38
C VAL A 66 5.42 -6.44 -5.99
N ALA A 67 5.26 -5.42 -5.16
CA ALA A 67 5.81 -5.41 -3.81
C ALA A 67 4.76 -4.94 -2.79
N MET A 68 4.89 -5.39 -1.56
CA MET A 68 3.86 -5.16 -0.54
C MET A 68 4.01 -3.78 0.11
N VAL A 69 2.88 -3.14 0.45
CA VAL A 69 2.86 -1.90 1.25
C VAL A 69 3.00 -2.20 2.73
N ASP A 70 2.39 -3.28 3.19
CA ASP A 70 2.48 -3.77 4.57
C ASP A 70 2.12 -5.25 4.64
N GLU A 71 2.53 -5.91 5.72
CA GLU A 71 2.19 -7.30 6.01
C GLU A 71 2.09 -7.54 7.51
N ARG A 72 1.23 -8.50 7.88
CA ARG A 72 1.09 -9.08 9.21
C ARG A 72 2.20 -10.10 9.38
N TRP A 73 2.90 -10.11 10.50
CA TRP A 73 3.97 -11.08 10.74
C TRP A 73 3.41 -12.46 11.08
N VAL A 74 2.85 -13.12 10.07
CA VAL A 74 2.23 -14.45 10.12
C VAL A 74 2.69 -15.28 8.94
N GLU A 75 2.41 -16.57 8.97
CA GLU A 75 2.76 -17.45 7.85
C GLU A 75 2.09 -17.02 6.54
N PRO A 76 2.76 -17.16 5.38
CA PRO A 76 2.25 -16.74 4.06
C PRO A 76 0.91 -17.34 3.63
N ASN A 77 0.46 -18.44 4.25
CA ASN A 77 -0.82 -19.09 3.98
C ASN A 77 -1.90 -18.75 5.02
N HIS A 78 -1.58 -17.93 6.02
CA HIS A 78 -2.52 -17.52 7.06
C HIS A 78 -3.65 -16.66 6.47
N GLU A 79 -4.88 -16.80 6.98
CA GLU A 79 -6.06 -16.08 6.47
C GLU A 79 -5.97 -14.54 6.56
N LYS A 80 -5.06 -14.04 7.41
CA LYS A 80 -4.79 -12.60 7.59
C LYS A 80 -3.54 -12.09 6.84
N SER A 81 -2.87 -12.95 6.07
CA SER A 81 -1.71 -12.56 5.26
C SER A 81 -2.16 -11.75 4.05
N ASN A 82 -1.56 -10.58 3.86
CA ASN A 82 -1.71 -9.79 2.65
C ASN A 82 -1.03 -10.51 1.47
N GLU A 83 0.05 -11.25 1.67
CA GLU A 83 0.68 -12.11 0.67
C GLU A 83 -0.30 -13.18 0.14
N ALA A 84 -0.99 -13.91 1.03
CA ALA A 84 -2.03 -14.87 0.62
C ALA A 84 -3.11 -14.20 -0.24
N PHE A 85 -3.56 -13.02 0.20
CA PHE A 85 -4.54 -12.22 -0.52
C PHE A 85 -4.03 -11.83 -1.92
N ILE A 86 -2.85 -11.21 -2.04
CA ILE A 86 -2.26 -10.75 -3.31
C ILE A 86 -2.07 -11.94 -4.26
N LYS A 87 -1.57 -13.07 -3.75
CA LYS A 87 -1.43 -14.30 -4.53
C LYS A 87 -2.78 -14.77 -5.07
N SER A 88 -3.85 -14.73 -4.26
CA SER A 88 -5.19 -15.16 -4.68
C SER A 88 -5.93 -14.18 -5.60
N THR A 89 -5.45 -12.93 -5.73
CA THR A 89 -6.12 -11.89 -6.52
C THR A 89 -5.31 -11.40 -7.72
N LEU A 90 -4.12 -10.86 -7.49
CA LEU A 90 -3.33 -10.17 -8.52
C LEU A 90 -2.41 -11.14 -9.26
N LEU A 91 -1.76 -12.04 -8.53
CA LEU A 91 -0.78 -12.99 -9.08
C LEU A 91 -1.48 -14.26 -9.59
N GLN A 92 -2.47 -14.04 -10.44
CA GLN A 92 -3.27 -15.06 -11.11
C GLN A 92 -3.20 -14.81 -12.63
N ASN A 93 -3.66 -15.76 -13.44
CA ASN A 93 -3.74 -15.61 -14.90
C ASN A 93 -2.39 -15.15 -15.50
N HIS A 94 -2.36 -14.04 -16.24
CA HIS A 94 -1.12 -13.45 -16.77
C HIS A 94 -0.27 -12.80 -15.67
N GLY A 95 -0.91 -12.22 -14.65
CA GLY A 95 -0.26 -11.61 -13.48
C GLY A 95 0.61 -12.57 -12.65
N ALA A 96 0.42 -13.89 -12.79
CA ALA A 96 1.26 -14.89 -12.13
C ALA A 96 2.74 -14.85 -12.59
N ALA A 97 3.05 -14.22 -13.72
CA ALA A 97 4.41 -14.05 -14.21
C ALA A 97 5.14 -12.83 -13.62
N ALA A 98 4.49 -12.04 -12.76
CA ALA A 98 5.12 -10.91 -12.08
C ALA A 98 6.19 -11.38 -11.09
N ASN A 99 7.24 -10.56 -10.92
CA ASN A 99 8.18 -10.76 -9.82
C ASN A 99 7.54 -10.24 -8.53
N PHE A 100 7.34 -11.09 -7.54
CA PHE A 100 6.66 -10.73 -6.30
C PHE A 100 7.63 -10.63 -5.13
N ILE A 101 7.72 -9.44 -4.54
CA ILE A 101 8.58 -9.12 -3.41
C ILE A 101 7.72 -9.08 -2.14
N THR A 102 7.95 -10.06 -1.27
CA THR A 102 7.22 -10.24 0.00
C THR A 102 7.91 -9.50 1.14
N MET A 103 7.17 -9.26 2.22
CA MET A 103 7.70 -8.69 3.46
C MET A 103 7.99 -9.75 4.54
N LYS A 104 7.14 -10.79 4.66
CA LYS A 104 7.40 -11.91 5.58
C LYS A 104 8.57 -12.73 5.04
N ASN A 105 9.50 -13.05 5.94
CA ASN A 105 10.64 -13.95 5.71
C ASN A 105 10.77 -14.94 6.86
N ASP A 106 11.88 -15.69 6.93
CA ASP A 106 12.06 -16.77 7.91
C ASP A 106 12.42 -16.29 9.33
N ALA A 107 12.56 -14.98 9.57
CA ALA A 107 12.85 -14.46 10.90
C ALA A 107 11.65 -14.61 11.85
N ASP A 108 11.94 -14.81 13.14
CA ASP A 108 10.94 -15.02 14.19
C ASP A 108 10.06 -13.79 14.40
N THR A 109 10.62 -12.59 14.19
CA THR A 109 9.95 -11.30 14.40
C THR A 109 10.16 -10.37 13.19
N ALA A 110 9.21 -9.45 12.97
CA ALA A 110 9.29 -8.41 11.95
C ALA A 110 10.52 -7.54 12.15
N LEU A 111 10.88 -7.23 13.40
CA LEU A 111 12.07 -6.43 13.70
C LEU A 111 13.35 -7.13 13.23
N GLN A 112 13.48 -8.43 13.47
CA GLN A 112 14.64 -9.21 13.00
C GLN A 112 14.63 -9.38 11.47
N GLY A 113 13.45 -9.52 10.87
CA GLY A 113 13.30 -9.64 9.42
C GLY A 113 13.44 -8.32 8.65
N ALA A 114 13.49 -7.17 9.33
CA ALA A 114 13.50 -5.85 8.69
C ALA A 114 14.70 -5.62 7.78
N SER A 115 15.90 -6.11 8.15
CA SER A 115 17.09 -5.92 7.32
C SER A 115 17.01 -6.68 5.99
N ASP A 116 16.47 -7.91 6.00
CA ASP A 116 16.32 -8.71 4.79
C ASP A 116 15.24 -8.10 3.88
N CYS A 117 14.15 -7.63 4.48
CA CYS A 117 13.11 -6.91 3.76
C CYS A 117 13.63 -5.60 3.16
N GLU A 118 14.42 -4.82 3.91
CA GLU A 118 15.06 -3.59 3.42
C GLU A 118 15.97 -3.87 2.22
N ASN A 119 16.79 -4.91 2.28
CA ASN A 119 17.64 -5.31 1.15
C ASN A 119 16.81 -5.67 -0.08
N ALA A 120 15.76 -6.47 0.07
CA ALA A 120 14.89 -6.87 -1.03
C ALA A 120 14.17 -5.66 -1.67
N PHE A 121 13.69 -4.72 -0.86
CA PHE A 121 13.05 -3.49 -1.33
C PHE A 121 14.06 -2.49 -1.91
N GLY A 122 15.32 -2.54 -1.46
CA GLY A 122 16.43 -1.73 -1.95
C GLY A 122 16.73 -1.95 -3.43
N GLU A 123 16.53 -3.19 -3.92
CA GLU A 123 16.73 -3.60 -5.32
C GLU A 123 15.62 -3.14 -6.27
N LEU A 124 14.46 -2.72 -5.75
CA LEU A 124 13.36 -2.21 -6.58
C LEU A 124 13.77 -0.90 -7.24
N LYS A 125 13.42 -0.73 -8.53
CA LYS A 125 13.62 0.56 -9.19
C LYS A 125 12.83 1.67 -8.49
N ARG A 126 13.35 2.89 -8.54
CA ARG A 126 12.72 4.07 -7.97
C ARG A 126 12.77 5.24 -8.97
N PRO A 127 11.73 6.09 -9.01
CA PRO A 127 10.51 6.04 -8.19
C PRO A 127 9.59 4.87 -8.56
N PHE A 128 8.84 4.35 -7.59
CA PHE A 128 7.80 3.33 -7.81
C PHE A 128 6.71 3.91 -8.72
N ASP A 129 6.18 3.14 -9.67
CA ASP A 129 5.23 3.72 -10.63
C ASP A 129 3.89 4.03 -9.99
N VAL A 130 3.43 3.17 -9.08
CA VAL A 130 2.20 3.38 -8.34
C VAL A 130 2.20 2.65 -7.01
N THR A 131 1.76 3.34 -5.97
CA THR A 131 1.55 2.78 -4.63
C THR A 131 0.09 2.85 -4.24
N ILE A 132 -0.51 1.71 -3.88
CA ILE A 132 -1.91 1.63 -3.47
C ILE A 132 -1.97 1.61 -1.94
N LEU A 133 -2.64 2.61 -1.36
CA LEU A 133 -2.87 2.71 0.08
C LEU A 133 -4.36 2.50 0.41
N GLY A 134 -4.60 1.93 1.59
CA GLY A 134 -5.90 2.01 2.27
C GLY A 134 -5.87 3.01 3.43
N MET A 135 -7.01 3.12 4.12
CA MET A 135 -7.11 3.86 5.37
C MET A 135 -7.98 3.14 6.39
N GLY A 136 -7.49 2.98 7.62
CA GLY A 136 -8.25 2.51 8.77
C GLY A 136 -9.29 3.50 9.30
N PRO A 137 -10.24 3.07 10.14
CA PRO A 137 -11.19 3.99 10.78
C PRO A 137 -10.52 4.91 11.83
N ASP A 138 -9.34 4.53 12.30
CA ASP A 138 -8.42 5.27 13.17
C ASP A 138 -7.44 6.17 12.39
N GLY A 139 -7.57 6.27 11.05
CA GLY A 139 -6.69 7.09 10.23
C GLY A 139 -5.30 6.50 9.95
N HIS A 140 -5.04 5.24 10.29
CA HIS A 140 -3.81 4.56 9.85
C HIS A 140 -3.80 4.34 8.34
N THR A 141 -2.61 4.20 7.78
CA THR A 141 -2.37 3.76 6.39
C THR A 141 -1.14 2.86 6.37
N ALA A 142 -1.02 1.96 5.39
CA ALA A 142 -0.10 0.82 5.49
C ALA A 142 -0.27 0.12 6.85
N SER A 143 0.81 -0.18 7.56
CA SER A 143 0.76 -0.54 8.98
C SER A 143 1.30 0.57 9.89
N LEU A 144 1.23 1.84 9.46
CA LEU A 144 1.55 3.01 10.30
C LEU A 144 0.34 3.35 11.19
N PHE A 145 0.26 2.72 12.36
CA PHE A 145 -0.86 2.84 13.30
C PHE A 145 -0.66 3.97 14.32
N PRO A 146 -1.74 4.66 14.74
CA PRO A 146 -1.69 5.64 15.81
C PRO A 146 -1.02 5.09 17.08
N ASN A 147 -0.05 5.84 17.61
CA ASN A 147 0.67 5.53 18.86
C ASN A 147 1.35 4.15 18.92
N ALA A 148 1.56 3.47 17.78
CA ALA A 148 2.20 2.16 17.75
C ALA A 148 3.71 2.25 18.04
N GLU A 149 4.26 1.18 18.61
CA GLU A 149 5.70 1.03 18.72
C GLU A 149 6.30 0.89 17.31
N GLY A 150 7.30 1.73 17.01
CA GLY A 150 7.91 1.84 15.69
C GLY A 150 7.31 2.92 14.78
N LEU A 151 6.19 3.58 15.15
CA LEU A 151 5.59 4.63 14.33
C LEU A 151 6.57 5.77 14.04
N ASP A 152 7.27 6.27 15.05
CA ASP A 152 8.25 7.36 14.89
C ASP A 152 9.32 7.00 13.86
N ASN A 153 9.87 5.78 13.94
CA ASN A 153 10.80 5.26 12.93
C ASN A 153 10.14 5.16 11.54
N GLY A 154 8.90 4.66 11.46
CA GLY A 154 8.14 4.59 10.21
C GLY A 154 7.86 5.96 9.56
N LEU A 155 7.78 7.03 10.35
CA LEU A 155 7.51 8.38 9.87
C LEU A 155 8.76 9.21 9.57
N THR A 156 9.90 8.89 10.20
CA THR A 156 11.11 9.75 10.16
C THR A 156 12.35 9.09 9.57
N SER A 157 12.37 7.77 9.41
CA SER A 157 13.54 7.03 8.90
C SER A 157 13.73 7.16 7.39
N ASP A 158 15.00 7.09 6.96
CA ASP A 158 15.41 7.00 5.56
C ASP A 158 15.35 5.55 5.02
N ASN A 159 15.04 4.56 5.87
CA ASN A 159 14.80 3.19 5.41
C ASN A 159 13.53 3.11 4.56
N LEU A 160 13.41 2.08 3.73
CA LEU A 160 12.23 1.82 2.93
C LEU A 160 11.14 1.09 3.73
N VAL A 161 11.53 0.20 4.65
CA VAL A 161 10.62 -0.56 5.49
C VAL A 161 10.90 -0.39 6.98
N CYS A 162 9.90 -0.70 7.79
CA CYS A 162 10.00 -0.69 9.24
C CYS A 162 9.11 -1.78 9.87
N ALA A 163 9.58 -2.30 11.00
CA ALA A 163 8.74 -3.11 11.88
C ALA A 163 7.84 -2.19 12.71
N ILE A 164 6.57 -2.55 12.83
CA ILE A 164 5.58 -1.88 13.66
C ILE A 164 4.95 -2.91 14.59
N ASN A 165 4.84 -2.58 15.87
CA ASN A 165 4.04 -3.34 16.82
C ASN A 165 2.83 -2.48 17.23
N ALA A 166 1.68 -2.79 16.64
CA ALA A 166 0.45 -2.04 16.83
C ALA A 166 -0.15 -2.29 18.23
N ILE A 167 -0.97 -1.35 18.72
CA ILE A 167 -1.74 -1.58 19.94
C ILE A 167 -2.93 -2.47 19.60
N GLN A 168 -3.13 -3.58 20.33
CA GLN A 168 -4.29 -4.46 20.13
C GLN A 168 -5.60 -3.69 20.37
N SER A 169 -6.49 -3.76 19.38
CA SER A 169 -7.79 -3.07 19.34
C SER A 169 -8.73 -3.80 18.38
N ASP A 170 -9.97 -3.33 18.24
CA ASP A 170 -10.90 -3.84 17.22
C ASP A 170 -10.38 -3.62 15.79
N VAL A 171 -9.52 -2.62 15.56
CA VAL A 171 -8.93 -2.31 14.25
C VAL A 171 -7.77 -3.25 13.91
N THR A 172 -6.90 -3.51 14.88
CA THR A 172 -5.65 -4.25 14.69
C THR A 172 -5.80 -5.75 14.94
N GLY A 173 -6.81 -6.14 15.74
CA GLY A 173 -6.97 -7.51 16.21
C GLY A 173 -5.82 -7.97 17.10
N SER A 174 -5.66 -9.28 17.25
CA SER A 174 -4.59 -9.88 18.05
C SER A 174 -3.24 -9.99 17.33
N ILE A 175 -3.19 -9.73 16.01
CA ILE A 175 -1.96 -9.80 15.22
C ILE A 175 -1.41 -8.38 15.10
N THR A 176 -0.64 -7.99 16.10
CA THR A 176 -0.13 -6.62 16.25
C THR A 176 1.20 -6.38 15.56
N GLU A 177 2.00 -7.42 15.36
CA GLU A 177 3.31 -7.32 14.73
C GLU A 177 3.20 -7.25 13.20
N ARG A 178 3.80 -6.20 12.62
CA ARG A 178 3.70 -5.84 11.20
C ARG A 178 5.07 -5.49 10.62
N MET A 179 5.21 -5.72 9.32
CA MET A 179 6.17 -5.01 8.46
C MET A 179 5.40 -3.96 7.65
N SER A 180 5.95 -2.76 7.50
CA SER A 180 5.31 -1.65 6.77
C SER A 180 6.33 -0.92 5.92
N LEU A 181 5.89 -0.36 4.79
CA LEU A 181 6.60 0.75 4.18
C LEU A 181 6.67 1.92 5.15
N THR A 182 7.79 2.64 5.12
CA THR A 182 7.97 3.94 5.78
C THR A 182 7.32 5.06 4.96
N LEU A 183 7.16 6.23 5.57
CA LEU A 183 6.77 7.45 4.86
C LEU A 183 7.76 7.79 3.75
N ASN A 184 9.06 7.57 3.98
CA ASN A 184 10.11 7.78 2.98
C ASN A 184 9.91 6.90 1.74
N ALA A 185 9.61 5.61 1.89
CA ALA A 185 9.30 4.75 0.74
C ALA A 185 8.03 5.19 0.00
N ILE A 186 6.96 5.52 0.72
CA ILE A 186 5.72 6.00 0.11
C ILE A 186 5.98 7.27 -0.72
N ALA A 187 6.82 8.17 -0.21
CA ALA A 187 7.24 9.41 -0.87
C ALA A 187 8.07 9.20 -2.15
N GLN A 188 8.58 8.00 -2.38
CA GLN A 188 9.33 7.62 -3.58
C GLN A 188 8.43 7.02 -4.68
N SER A 189 7.12 7.26 -4.61
CA SER A 189 6.16 6.86 -5.65
C SER A 189 5.90 8.00 -6.64
N LYS A 190 5.78 7.70 -7.94
CA LYS A 190 5.31 8.66 -8.96
C LYS A 190 3.88 9.12 -8.62
N VAL A 191 3.03 8.18 -8.21
CA VAL A 191 1.67 8.44 -7.71
C VAL A 191 1.29 7.47 -6.59
N VAL A 192 0.61 7.99 -5.57
CA VAL A 192 -0.04 7.22 -4.52
C VAL A 192 -1.54 7.21 -4.79
N LYS A 193 -2.18 6.04 -4.80
CA LYS A 193 -3.64 5.90 -4.93
C LYS A 193 -4.22 5.47 -3.58
N LEU A 194 -4.95 6.36 -2.93
CA LEU A 194 -5.63 6.08 -1.67
C LEU A 194 -7.06 5.61 -1.95
N LEU A 195 -7.37 4.38 -1.56
CA LEU A 195 -8.70 3.79 -1.73
C LEU A 195 -9.49 3.91 -0.42
N ILE A 196 -10.56 4.70 -0.45
CA ILE A 196 -11.50 4.87 0.66
C ILE A 196 -12.93 4.66 0.13
N SER A 197 -13.80 3.95 0.85
CA SER A 197 -15.18 3.74 0.38
C SER A 197 -16.17 3.80 1.52
N GLY A 198 -17.36 4.29 1.23
CA GLY A 198 -18.40 4.56 2.21
C GLY A 198 -18.20 5.87 2.99
N ASP A 199 -19.29 6.35 3.58
CA ASP A 199 -19.34 7.64 4.27
C ASP A 199 -18.43 7.70 5.50
N GLU A 200 -18.29 6.58 6.22
CA GLU A 200 -17.43 6.48 7.40
C GLU A 200 -15.96 6.77 7.02
N LYS A 201 -15.45 6.15 5.95
CA LYS A 201 -14.09 6.38 5.48
C LYS A 201 -13.93 7.78 4.91
N LEU A 202 -14.95 8.32 4.25
CA LEU A 202 -14.90 9.71 3.76
C LEU A 202 -14.79 10.71 4.92
N ALA A 203 -15.51 10.48 6.01
CA ALA A 203 -15.46 11.33 7.20
C ALA A 203 -14.07 11.31 7.85
N VAL A 204 -13.49 10.12 8.04
CA VAL A 204 -12.14 9.95 8.59
C VAL A 204 -11.08 10.60 7.68
N TYR A 205 -11.20 10.46 6.35
CA TYR A 205 -10.32 11.13 5.41
C TYR A 205 -10.41 12.66 5.51
N LYS A 206 -11.63 13.22 5.58
CA LYS A 206 -11.84 14.65 5.76
C LYS A 206 -11.22 15.16 7.07
N GLN A 207 -11.32 14.38 8.15
CA GLN A 207 -10.68 14.69 9.43
C GLN A 207 -9.15 14.67 9.33
N ALA A 208 -8.56 13.69 8.64
CA ALA A 208 -7.12 13.67 8.40
C ALA A 208 -6.68 14.89 7.56
N LYS A 209 -7.41 15.21 6.48
CA LYS A 209 -7.12 16.34 5.58
C LYS A 209 -7.22 17.70 6.27
N ALA A 210 -8.06 17.84 7.30
CA ALA A 210 -8.19 19.07 8.07
C ALA A 210 -6.95 19.40 8.95
N GLY A 211 -5.99 18.48 9.05
CA GLY A 211 -4.77 18.63 9.85
C GLY A 211 -4.91 18.10 11.27
N GLY A 212 -3.87 18.29 12.08
CA GLY A 212 -3.73 17.76 13.44
C GLY A 212 -2.43 16.96 13.61
N ASP A 213 -2.28 16.28 14.76
CA ASP A 213 -1.10 15.47 15.07
C ASP A 213 -1.05 14.21 14.19
N VAL A 214 0.13 13.90 13.64
CA VAL A 214 0.35 12.69 12.83
C VAL A 214 0.26 11.42 13.67
N ASN A 215 0.51 11.50 14.99
CA ASN A 215 0.40 10.35 15.89
C ASN A 215 -1.05 9.92 16.13
N ASP A 216 -2.01 10.83 15.98
CA ASP A 216 -3.44 10.50 16.10
C ASP A 216 -3.98 9.85 14.81
N MET A 217 -3.49 10.30 13.65
CA MET A 217 -3.93 9.82 12.33
C MET A 217 -2.74 9.82 11.35
N PRO A 218 -1.96 8.73 11.29
CA PRO A 218 -0.73 8.68 10.49
C PRO A 218 -0.90 8.99 9.00
N LEU A 219 -2.10 8.82 8.43
CA LEU A 219 -2.40 9.29 7.07
C LEU A 219 -2.07 10.79 6.89
N ARG A 220 -2.16 11.61 7.94
CA ARG A 220 -1.77 13.04 7.90
C ARG A 220 -0.33 13.22 7.43
N ALA A 221 0.59 12.33 7.80
CA ALA A 221 1.97 12.43 7.36
C ALA A 221 2.08 12.32 5.83
N VAL A 222 1.32 11.39 5.22
CA VAL A 222 1.23 11.26 3.75
C VAL A 222 0.59 12.50 3.12
N LEU A 223 -0.53 12.99 3.67
CA LEU A 223 -1.25 14.16 3.14
C LEU A 223 -0.44 15.47 3.28
N ASN A 224 0.46 15.53 4.26
CA ASN A 224 1.29 16.70 4.52
C ASN A 224 2.62 16.68 3.76
N HIS A 225 3.07 15.51 3.27
CA HIS A 225 4.38 15.36 2.64
C HIS A 225 4.47 16.09 1.29
N PRO A 226 5.43 17.02 1.09
CA PRO A 226 5.45 17.90 -0.08
C PRO A 226 5.80 17.22 -1.41
N SER A 227 6.46 16.05 -1.38
CA SER A 227 6.81 15.32 -2.61
C SER A 227 5.76 14.31 -3.06
N ILE A 228 4.74 14.05 -2.23
CA ILE A 228 3.74 13.02 -2.54
C ILE A 228 2.68 13.59 -3.48
N ASN A 229 2.46 12.90 -4.59
CA ASN A 229 1.29 13.07 -5.44
C ASN A 229 0.29 11.98 -5.09
N ILE A 230 -0.88 12.36 -4.59
CA ILE A 230 -1.90 11.42 -4.12
C ILE A 230 -3.22 11.62 -4.87
N GLU A 231 -3.74 10.53 -5.41
CA GLU A 231 -5.09 10.42 -5.94
C GLU A 231 -5.97 9.69 -4.93
N VAL A 232 -7.03 10.35 -4.46
CA VAL A 232 -7.99 9.78 -3.52
C VAL A 232 -9.20 9.26 -4.29
N TYR A 233 -9.40 7.95 -4.26
CA TYR A 233 -10.52 7.28 -4.91
C TYR A 233 -11.61 7.01 -3.88
N TRP A 234 -12.81 7.50 -4.14
CA TRP A 234 -13.96 7.25 -3.27
C TRP A 234 -15.24 6.91 -4.02
N ALA A 235 -15.99 5.95 -3.48
CA ALA A 235 -17.34 5.60 -3.89
C ALA A 235 -18.19 5.31 -2.64
N PRO A 236 -19.51 5.46 -2.69
CA PRO A 236 -20.40 5.14 -1.58
C PRO A 236 -20.38 3.65 -1.20
#